data_AF-A0A540V417-F1
#
_entry.id   AF-A0A540V417-F1
#
_cell.length_a   1.000
_cell.length_b   1.000
_cell.length_c   1.000
_cell.angle_alpha   90.00
_cell.angle_beta   90.00
_cell.angle_gamma   90.00
#
_symmetry.space_group_name_H-M   'P 1'
#
loop_
_entity.id
_entity.type
_entity.pdbx_description
1 polymer ?
#
loop_
_entity_poly.entity_id
_entity_poly.type
_entity_poly.pdbx_seq_one_letter_code
_entity_poly.pdbx_strand_id
1 'polypeptide(L)'
;QGSPIAREVDFRSSCDIAKRTLAQSSASYETLEGPAGTVASVTIAGKQIASLNATRTPDGQSFDAESKTKIADFKKQVSESLKAANYPTKADPAQMNTVMVLVILVILVIYVTMVYGPIAAMLVEMFPTRIRYSSMSLPYHIGNGWFGGLLPTISFALVAQNGNIYHGLWYPIWIAAITFVVGMLFVR
;
A
#
# COMPACT_ATOMS: atom_id res chain seq x y z
N GLN A 1 1.17 6.65 11.73
CA GLN A 1 2.23 5.61 11.74
C GLN A 1 3.00 5.72 10.43
N GLY A 2 4.21 6.30 10.42
CA GLY A 2 4.80 6.69 9.13
C GLY A 2 6.24 7.17 9.19
N SER A 3 7.12 6.48 9.93
CA SER A 3 8.56 6.62 9.68
C SER A 3 8.93 5.68 8.54
N PRO A 4 9.48 6.17 7.41
CA PRO A 4 9.94 5.33 6.30
C PRO A 4 11.15 4.44 6.67
N ILE A 5 11.66 4.55 7.90
CA ILE A 5 12.79 3.78 8.47
C ILE A 5 12.30 2.79 9.55
N ALA A 6 11.00 2.74 9.85
CA ALA A 6 10.47 1.87 10.90
C ALA A 6 10.71 0.39 10.59
N ARG A 7 11.53 -0.26 11.42
CA ARG A 7 11.83 -1.69 11.36
C ARG A 7 10.68 -2.47 11.98
N GLU A 8 10.60 -3.78 11.72
CA GLU A 8 9.57 -4.64 12.31
C GLU A 8 9.50 -4.52 13.84
N VAL A 9 10.65 -4.33 14.49
CA VAL A 9 10.74 -4.12 15.94
C VAL A 9 10.15 -2.80 16.43
N ASP A 10 9.93 -1.83 15.54
CA ASP A 10 9.32 -0.53 15.83
C ASP A 10 7.80 -0.59 16.07
N PHE A 11 7.17 -1.68 15.66
CA PHE A 11 5.73 -1.93 15.83
C PHE A 11 5.47 -2.72 17.12
N ARG A 12 5.51 -2.03 18.26
CA ARG A 12 5.38 -2.66 19.59
C ARG A 12 3.96 -2.66 20.15
N SER A 13 3.09 -1.76 19.66
CA SER A 13 1.76 -1.65 20.23
C SER A 13 0.86 -2.80 19.76
N SER A 14 -0.08 -3.19 20.60
CA SER A 14 -1.11 -4.17 20.27
C SER A 14 -1.90 -3.83 19.01
N CYS A 15 -2.17 -2.54 18.77
CA CYS A 15 -2.82 -2.10 17.53
C CYS A 15 -1.92 -2.33 16.30
N ASP A 16 -0.62 -2.06 16.40
CA ASP A 16 0.30 -2.24 15.26
C ASP A 16 0.45 -3.72 14.90
N ILE A 17 0.58 -4.58 15.91
CA ILE A 17 0.72 -6.03 15.72
C ILE A 17 -0.56 -6.62 15.12
N ALA A 18 -1.72 -6.18 15.60
CA ALA A 18 -3.02 -6.57 15.04
C ALA A 18 -3.15 -6.14 13.56
N LYS A 19 -2.97 -4.85 13.26
CA LYS A 19 -3.11 -4.32 11.89
C LYS A 19 -2.10 -4.94 10.92
N ARG A 20 -0.85 -5.12 11.36
CA ARG A 20 0.20 -5.78 10.55
C ARG A 20 -0.17 -7.22 10.25
N THR A 21 -0.64 -7.98 11.23
CA THR A 21 -1.03 -9.39 11.05
C THR A 21 -2.19 -9.50 10.05
N LEU A 22 -3.20 -8.63 10.18
CA LEU A 22 -4.34 -8.58 9.26
C LEU A 22 -3.93 -8.18 7.84
N ALA A 23 -3.11 -7.14 7.69
CA ALA A 23 -2.58 -6.72 6.39
C ALA A 23 -1.74 -7.81 5.72
N GLN A 24 -0.89 -8.52 6.47
CA GLN A 24 -0.11 -9.66 5.97
C GLN A 24 -0.98 -10.85 5.56
N SER A 25 -2.17 -11.00 6.15
CA SER A 25 -3.16 -12.01 5.75
C SER A 25 -4.04 -11.57 4.58
N SER A 26 -3.83 -10.36 4.02
CA SER A 26 -4.68 -9.75 3.00
C SER A 26 -6.15 -9.68 3.41
N ALA A 27 -6.41 -9.61 4.72
CA ALA A 27 -7.73 -9.43 5.28
C ALA A 27 -8.09 -7.94 5.23
N SER A 28 -9.24 -7.61 4.64
CA SER A 28 -9.81 -6.26 4.81
C SER A 28 -10.35 -6.14 6.23
N TYR A 29 -10.17 -4.99 6.86
CA TYR A 29 -10.58 -4.77 8.25
C TYR A 29 -11.03 -3.33 8.48
N GLU A 30 -11.87 -3.15 9.49
CA GLU A 30 -12.31 -1.84 9.97
C GLU A 30 -11.72 -1.61 11.37
N THR A 31 -11.24 -0.39 11.63
CA THR A 31 -10.73 -0.02 12.95
C THR A 31 -11.81 0.73 13.71
N LEU A 32 -12.30 0.15 14.80
CA LEU A 32 -13.21 0.82 15.73
C LEU A 32 -12.41 1.33 16.94
N GLU A 33 -12.67 2.57 17.36
CA GLU A 33 -12.00 3.13 18.53
C GLU A 33 -12.50 2.46 19.81
N GLY A 34 -11.59 1.78 20.51
CA GLY A 34 -11.83 1.18 21.82
C GLY A 34 -11.56 2.16 22.97
N PRO A 35 -11.97 1.82 24.20
CA PRO A 35 -11.67 2.63 25.39
C PRO A 35 -10.15 2.85 25.54
N ALA A 36 -9.76 4.09 25.84
CA ALA A 36 -8.36 4.47 26.00
C ALA A 36 -7.65 3.58 27.04
N GLY A 37 -6.50 3.02 26.69
CA GLY A 37 -5.71 2.16 27.56
C GLY A 37 -6.03 0.66 27.48
N THR A 38 -7.02 0.25 26.68
CA THR A 38 -7.30 -1.17 26.45
C THR A 38 -6.38 -1.76 25.38
N VAL A 39 -6.02 -3.04 25.55
CA VAL A 39 -5.23 -3.79 24.56
C VAL A 39 -6.11 -4.02 23.33
N ALA A 40 -5.58 -3.77 22.14
CA ALA A 40 -6.33 -3.94 20.91
C ALA A 40 -6.82 -5.39 20.77
N SER A 41 -8.06 -5.57 20.34
CA SER A 41 -8.64 -6.89 20.07
C SER A 41 -9.19 -6.94 18.65
N VAL A 42 -9.09 -8.12 18.04
CA VAL A 42 -9.57 -8.38 16.69
C VAL A 42 -10.77 -9.30 16.79
N THR A 43 -11.90 -8.87 16.24
CA THR A 43 -13.13 -9.68 16.19
C THR A 43 -13.29 -10.27 14.80
N ILE A 44 -13.27 -11.61 14.70
CA ILE A 44 -13.46 -12.34 13.43
C ILE A 44 -14.67 -13.25 13.60
N ALA A 45 -15.73 -13.01 12.83
CA ALA A 45 -16.97 -13.81 12.89
C ALA A 45 -17.53 -14.01 14.32
N GLY A 46 -17.46 -12.96 15.16
CA GLY A 46 -17.92 -12.99 16.56
C GLY A 46 -16.90 -13.53 17.58
N LYS A 47 -15.76 -14.06 17.14
CA LYS A 47 -14.67 -14.50 18.03
C LYS A 47 -13.69 -13.35 18.27
N GLN A 48 -13.52 -12.96 19.52
CA GLN A 48 -12.57 -11.92 19.93
C GLN A 48 -11.19 -12.53 20.21
N ILE A 49 -10.16 -11.99 19.58
CA ILE A 49 -8.76 -12.38 19.77
C ILE A 49 -8.02 -11.16 20.33
N ALA A 50 -7.56 -11.24 21.57
CA ALA A 50 -6.75 -10.18 22.17
C ALA A 50 -5.37 -10.13 21.50
N SER A 51 -4.96 -8.95 21.05
CA SER A 51 -3.58 -8.71 20.64
C SER A 51 -2.70 -8.49 21.87
N LEU A 52 -1.41 -8.19 21.66
CA LEU A 52 -0.43 -8.05 22.73
C LEU A 52 0.52 -6.89 22.45
N ASN A 53 1.07 -6.29 23.52
CA ASN A 53 2.18 -5.36 23.38
C ASN A 53 3.49 -6.15 23.39
N ALA A 54 4.41 -5.83 22.49
CA ALA A 54 5.68 -6.53 22.34
C ALA A 54 6.86 -5.73 22.92
N THR A 55 7.77 -6.46 23.55
CA THR A 55 9.02 -5.96 24.15
C THR A 55 10.22 -6.30 23.28
N ARG A 56 11.24 -5.42 23.27
CA ARG A 56 12.47 -5.64 22.51
C ARG A 56 13.55 -6.26 23.37
N THR A 57 14.49 -6.95 22.71
CA THR A 57 15.78 -7.26 23.31
C THR A 57 16.53 -5.97 23.69
N PRO A 58 17.43 -6.03 24.70
CA PRO A 58 18.23 -4.87 25.12
C PRO A 58 19.02 -4.22 23.98
N ASP A 59 19.46 -5.02 23.01
CA ASP A 59 20.19 -4.55 21.81
C ASP A 59 19.30 -3.78 20.82
N GLY A 60 17.98 -3.72 21.04
CA GLY A 60 17.03 -2.99 20.21
C GLY A 60 16.87 -3.52 18.77
N GLN A 61 17.46 -4.68 18.47
CA GLN A 61 17.54 -5.28 17.14
C GLN A 61 16.43 -6.30 16.86
N SER A 62 15.86 -6.92 17.90
CA SER A 62 14.81 -7.93 17.74
C SER A 62 13.77 -7.86 18.85
N PHE A 63 12.60 -8.45 18.63
CA PHE A 63 11.67 -8.75 19.73
C PHE A 63 12.29 -9.82 20.64
N ASP A 64 12.00 -9.76 21.93
CA ASP A 64 12.39 -10.82 22.87
C ASP A 64 11.76 -12.17 22.47
N ALA A 65 12.34 -13.26 22.97
CA ALA A 65 11.90 -14.61 22.62
C ALA A 65 10.41 -14.82 22.98
N GLU A 66 9.96 -14.23 24.09
CA GLU A 66 8.58 -14.31 24.54
C GLU A 66 7.61 -13.57 23.61
N SER A 67 7.90 -12.33 23.20
CA SER A 67 7.05 -11.59 22.26
C SER A 67 7.05 -12.23 20.87
N LYS A 68 8.17 -12.80 20.41
CA LYS A 68 8.21 -13.53 19.13
C LYS A 68 7.25 -14.73 19.14
N THR A 69 7.27 -15.53 20.19
CA THR A 69 6.35 -16.67 20.35
C THR A 69 4.90 -16.20 20.41
N LYS A 70 4.61 -15.19 21.22
CA LYS A 70 3.26 -14.62 21.34
C LYS A 70 2.73 -14.02 20.02
N ILE A 71 3.57 -13.34 19.24
CA ILE A 71 3.21 -12.82 17.91
C ILE A 71 2.94 -13.97 16.94
N ALA A 72 3.75 -15.04 16.97
CA ALA A 72 3.55 -16.22 16.13
C ALA A 72 2.23 -16.93 16.48
N ASP A 73 1.93 -17.09 17.78
CA ASP A 73 0.67 -17.67 18.26
C ASP A 73 -0.53 -16.81 17.86
N PHE A 74 -0.44 -15.48 18.02
CA PHE A 74 -1.48 -14.56 17.57
C PHE A 74 -1.71 -14.68 16.06
N LYS A 75 -0.65 -14.70 15.25
CA LYS A 75 -0.74 -14.88 13.79
C LYS A 75 -1.40 -16.21 13.42
N LYS A 76 -1.10 -17.28 14.15
CA LYS A 76 -1.73 -18.59 13.98
C LYS A 76 -3.22 -18.54 14.30
N GLN A 77 -3.60 -17.97 15.45
CA GLN A 77 -5.01 -17.83 15.85
C GLN A 77 -5.83 -17.00 14.87
N VAL A 78 -5.26 -15.89 14.36
CA VAL A 78 -5.90 -15.06 13.33
C VAL A 78 -6.09 -15.87 12.04
N SER A 79 -5.05 -16.57 11.57
CA SER A 79 -5.13 -17.40 10.35
C SER A 79 -6.18 -18.51 10.46
N GLU A 80 -6.24 -19.20 11.59
CA GLU A 80 -7.23 -20.25 11.86
C GLU A 80 -8.66 -19.68 11.92
N SER A 81 -8.83 -18.52 12.55
CA SER A 81 -10.13 -17.87 12.66
C SER A 81 -10.62 -17.32 11.32
N LEU A 82 -9.71 -16.79 10.48
CA LEU A 82 -10.03 -16.41 9.10
C LEU A 82 -10.47 -17.61 8.26
N LYS A 83 -9.78 -18.74 8.38
CA LYS A 83 -10.18 -19.99 7.70
C LYS A 83 -11.55 -20.49 8.19
N ALA A 84 -11.78 -20.48 9.51
CA ALA A 84 -13.06 -20.87 10.10
C ALA A 84 -14.21 -19.95 9.65
N ALA A 85 -13.93 -18.67 9.41
CA ALA A 85 -14.87 -17.70 8.86
C ALA A 85 -15.05 -17.81 7.33
N ASN A 86 -14.49 -18.84 6.68
CA ASN A 86 -14.49 -19.02 5.22
C ASN A 86 -13.86 -17.85 4.44
N TYR A 87 -12.90 -17.14 5.05
CA TYR A 87 -12.16 -16.11 4.32
C TYR A 87 -11.23 -16.75 3.28
N PRO A 88 -11.29 -16.33 2.00
CA PRO A 88 -10.52 -16.95 0.93
C PRO A 88 -9.01 -16.72 1.16
N THR A 89 -8.25 -17.82 1.26
CA THR A 89 -6.77 -17.77 1.40
C THR A 89 -6.06 -17.47 0.08
N LYS A 90 -6.77 -17.65 -1.04
CA LYS A 90 -6.36 -17.29 -2.39
C LYS A 90 -7.58 -16.73 -3.12
N ALA A 91 -7.34 -15.75 -3.98
CA ALA A 91 -8.38 -15.28 -4.90
C ALA A 91 -8.83 -16.45 -5.79
N ASP A 92 -10.13 -16.68 -5.86
CA ASP A 92 -10.71 -17.69 -6.73
C ASP A 92 -10.69 -17.19 -8.19
N PRO A 93 -9.92 -17.82 -9.10
CA PRO A 93 -9.87 -17.42 -10.49
C PRO A 93 -11.23 -17.51 -11.19
N ALA A 94 -12.13 -18.37 -10.73
CA ALA A 94 -13.47 -18.52 -11.31
C ALA A 94 -14.40 -17.34 -10.99
N GLN A 95 -14.15 -16.63 -9.89
CA GLN A 95 -14.87 -15.40 -9.55
C GLN A 95 -14.29 -14.15 -10.22
N MET A 96 -13.10 -14.26 -10.81
CA MET A 96 -12.48 -13.15 -11.53
C MET A 96 -13.13 -12.99 -12.90
N ASN A 97 -13.77 -11.84 -13.13
CA ASN A 97 -14.25 -11.47 -14.45
C ASN A 97 -13.06 -11.06 -15.35
N THR A 98 -12.39 -12.06 -15.91
CA THR A 98 -11.22 -11.92 -16.78
C THR A 98 -11.47 -11.00 -17.97
N VAL A 99 -12.67 -11.09 -18.58
CA VAL A 99 -13.05 -10.25 -19.72
C VAL A 99 -13.11 -8.78 -19.31
N MET A 100 -13.78 -8.46 -18.21
CA MET A 100 -13.88 -7.09 -17.72
C MET A 100 -12.51 -6.53 -17.30
N VAL A 101 -11.69 -7.34 -16.64
CA VAL A 101 -10.30 -6.95 -16.29
C VAL A 101 -9.50 -6.63 -17.55
N LEU A 102 -9.58 -7.48 -18.59
CA LEU A 102 -8.91 -7.24 -19.86
C LEU A 102 -9.39 -5.96 -20.54
N VAL A 103 -10.69 -5.70 -20.56
CA VAL A 103 -11.27 -4.46 -21.11
C VAL A 103 -10.72 -3.23 -20.38
N ILE A 104 -10.69 -3.26 -19.04
CA ILE A 104 -10.12 -2.17 -18.24
C ILE A 104 -8.63 -1.98 -18.58
N LEU A 105 -7.85 -3.06 -18.67
CA LEU A 105 -6.43 -2.98 -19.02
C LEU A 105 -6.20 -2.39 -20.42
N VAL A 106 -7.01 -2.77 -21.41
CA VAL A 106 -6.94 -2.20 -22.77
C VAL A 106 -7.23 -0.70 -22.74
N ILE A 107 -8.27 -0.27 -22.03
CA ILE A 107 -8.60 1.15 -21.88
C ILE A 107 -7.45 1.91 -21.23
N LEU A 108 -6.84 1.35 -20.17
CA LEU A 108 -5.68 1.96 -19.50
C LEU A 108 -4.47 2.08 -20.45
N VAL A 109 -4.19 1.08 -21.29
CA VAL A 109 -3.12 1.16 -22.29
C VAL A 109 -3.43 2.25 -23.33
N ILE A 110 -4.67 2.37 -23.79
CA ILE A 110 -5.07 3.44 -24.70
C ILE A 110 -4.77 4.82 -24.06
N TYR A 111 -5.17 5.03 -22.80
CA TYR A 111 -4.86 6.29 -22.11
C TYR A 111 -3.36 6.55 -21.99
N VAL A 112 -2.56 5.52 -21.68
CA VAL A 112 -1.09 5.65 -21.66
C VAL A 112 -0.56 6.07 -23.03
N THR A 113 -1.02 5.43 -24.12
CA THR A 113 -0.55 5.76 -25.48
C THR A 113 -0.94 7.17 -25.93
N MET A 114 -2.14 7.63 -25.59
CA MET A 114 -2.61 8.99 -25.89
C MET A 114 -1.74 10.06 -25.23
N VAL A 115 -1.15 9.75 -24.08
CA VAL A 115 -0.29 10.68 -23.34
C VAL A 115 1.16 10.60 -23.81
N TYR A 116 1.67 9.40 -24.11
CA TYR A 116 3.07 9.20 -24.52
C TYR A 116 3.40 9.86 -25.87
N GLY A 117 2.46 9.87 -26.82
CA GLY A 117 2.67 10.48 -28.15
C GLY A 117 2.96 11.99 -28.08
N PRO A 118 2.05 12.81 -27.52
CA PRO A 118 2.23 14.25 -27.40
C PRO A 118 3.42 14.65 -26.52
N ILE A 119 3.69 13.92 -25.42
CA ILE A 119 4.81 14.22 -24.52
C ILE A 119 6.15 14.18 -25.26
N ALA A 120 6.36 13.18 -26.11
CA ALA A 120 7.59 13.06 -26.88
C ALA A 120 7.78 14.27 -27.83
N ALA A 121 6.72 14.70 -28.53
CA ALA A 121 6.78 15.84 -29.43
C ALA A 121 7.02 17.17 -28.67
N MET A 122 6.25 17.41 -27.61
CA MET A 122 6.35 18.65 -26.82
C MET A 122 7.72 18.83 -26.17
N LEU A 123 8.29 17.76 -25.59
CA LEU A 123 9.62 17.83 -24.97
C LEU A 123 10.73 18.14 -25.99
N VAL A 124 10.60 17.70 -27.24
CA VAL A 124 11.59 17.97 -28.30
C VAL A 124 11.54 19.44 -28.72
N GLU A 125 10.36 20.04 -28.72
CA GLU A 125 10.13 21.44 -29.10
C GLU A 125 10.53 22.43 -28.00
N MET A 126 10.33 22.08 -26.73
CA MET A 126 10.60 22.97 -25.60
C MET A 126 12.09 23.16 -25.27
N PHE A 127 12.98 22.26 -25.73
CA PHE A 127 14.40 22.28 -25.36
C PHE A 127 15.36 22.42 -26.57
N PRO A 128 16.39 23.30 -26.48
CA PRO A 128 17.43 23.42 -27.49
C PRO A 128 18.18 22.10 -27.73
N THR A 129 18.60 21.86 -28.96
CA THR A 129 19.25 20.62 -29.41
C THR A 129 20.47 20.21 -28.57
N ARG A 130 21.22 21.18 -28.03
CA ARG A 130 22.43 20.94 -27.20
C ARG A 130 22.16 20.32 -25.82
N ILE A 131 20.97 20.50 -25.23
CA ILE A 131 20.63 19.97 -23.89
C ILE A 131 19.45 19.00 -23.91
N ARG A 132 18.85 18.77 -25.08
CA ARG A 132 17.60 18.02 -25.25
C ARG A 132 17.59 16.68 -24.52
N TYR A 133 18.64 15.86 -24.68
CA TYR A 133 18.72 14.55 -24.01
C TYR A 133 18.77 14.66 -22.48
N SER A 134 19.61 15.55 -21.95
CA SER A 134 19.73 15.76 -20.49
C SER A 134 18.44 16.33 -19.90
N SER A 135 17.82 17.29 -20.60
CA SER A 135 16.57 17.93 -20.19
C SER A 135 15.36 16.99 -20.29
N MET A 136 15.34 16.03 -21.22
CA MET A 136 14.28 15.01 -21.31
C MET A 136 14.43 13.91 -20.26
N SER A 137 15.67 13.52 -19.95
CA SER A 137 15.97 12.44 -19.03
C SER A 137 15.55 12.78 -17.58
N LEU A 138 15.70 14.03 -17.17
CA LEU A 138 15.39 14.45 -15.80
C LEU A 138 13.89 14.33 -15.43
N PRO A 139 12.93 14.86 -16.22
CA PRO A 139 11.50 14.62 -16.01
C PRO A 139 11.15 13.13 -16.08
N TYR A 140 11.77 12.37 -16.99
CA TYR A 140 11.50 10.94 -17.13
C TYR A 140 11.94 10.15 -15.90
N HIS A 141 13.14 10.39 -15.37
CA HIS A 141 13.62 9.67 -14.18
C HIS A 141 12.95 10.14 -12.89
N ILE A 142 12.60 11.42 -12.75
CA ILE A 142 11.84 11.88 -11.58
C ILE A 142 10.41 11.32 -11.63
N GLY A 143 9.76 11.40 -12.78
CA GLY A 143 8.44 10.84 -13.06
C GLY A 143 8.36 9.35 -12.75
N ASN A 144 9.11 8.55 -13.51
CA ASN A 144 9.05 7.10 -13.41
C ASN A 144 9.75 6.57 -12.16
N GLY A 145 10.88 7.17 -11.77
CA GLY A 145 11.67 6.71 -10.64
C GLY A 145 11.04 7.05 -9.31
N TRP A 146 10.70 8.32 -9.08
CA TRP A 146 10.17 8.74 -7.78
C TRP A 146 8.68 8.46 -7.67
N PHE A 147 7.87 9.01 -8.59
CA PHE A 147 6.41 8.87 -8.48
C PHE A 147 5.95 7.46 -8.82
N GLY A 148 6.49 6.88 -9.89
CA GLY A 148 6.20 5.51 -10.30
C GLY A 148 6.80 4.46 -9.35
N GLY A 149 8.10 4.57 -9.04
CA GLY A 149 8.81 3.59 -8.22
C GLY A 149 8.33 3.50 -6.77
N LEU A 150 7.85 4.61 -6.19
CA LEU A 150 7.30 4.61 -4.82
C LEU A 150 5.82 4.21 -4.75
N LEU A 151 5.14 4.06 -5.89
CA LEU A 151 3.71 3.72 -5.93
C LEU A 151 3.38 2.44 -5.16
N PRO A 152 4.09 1.30 -5.33
CA PRO A 152 3.74 0.07 -4.60
C PRO A 152 3.91 0.23 -3.09
N THR A 153 4.99 0.87 -2.66
CA THR A 153 5.32 1.08 -1.25
C THR A 153 4.29 1.98 -0.56
N ILE A 154 3.95 3.11 -1.19
CA ILE A 154 2.97 4.04 -0.64
C ILE A 154 1.56 3.44 -0.68
N SER A 155 1.20 2.76 -1.76
CA SER A 155 -0.10 2.09 -1.88
C SER A 155 -0.28 1.02 -0.80
N PHE A 156 0.74 0.18 -0.58
CA PHE A 156 0.69 -0.82 0.49
C PHE A 156 0.59 -0.16 1.87
N ALA A 157 1.33 0.92 2.11
CA ALA A 157 1.25 1.66 3.37
C ALA A 157 -0.17 2.23 3.61
N LEU A 158 -0.80 2.80 2.59
CA LEU A 158 -2.17 3.35 2.68
C LEU A 158 -3.20 2.25 2.96
N VAL A 159 -3.09 1.11 2.28
CA VAL A 159 -3.94 -0.07 2.52
C VAL A 159 -3.73 -0.61 3.93
N ALA A 160 -2.48 -0.75 4.37
CA ALA A 160 -2.15 -1.26 5.70
C ALA A 160 -2.50 -0.29 6.85
N GLN A 161 -2.72 1.00 6.58
CA GLN A 161 -3.19 1.95 7.60
C GLN A 161 -4.71 1.94 7.75
N ASN A 162 -5.43 1.81 6.63
CA ASN A 162 -6.88 1.94 6.58
C ASN A 162 -7.63 0.60 6.60
N GLY A 163 -6.95 -0.51 6.26
CA GLY A 163 -7.57 -1.83 6.17
C GLY A 163 -8.42 -2.05 4.92
N ASN A 164 -8.38 -1.12 3.96
CA ASN A 164 -9.13 -1.18 2.70
C ASN A 164 -8.17 -1.19 1.49
N ILE A 165 -8.29 -2.23 0.65
CA ILE A 165 -7.46 -2.41 -0.56
C ILE A 165 -7.57 -1.26 -1.56
N TYR A 166 -8.71 -0.58 -1.61
CA TYR A 166 -8.96 0.51 -2.56
C TYR A 166 -8.25 1.81 -2.17
N HIS A 167 -7.79 1.95 -0.92
CA HIS A 167 -7.08 3.16 -0.51
C HIS A 167 -5.71 3.32 -1.16
N GLY A 168 -5.11 2.23 -1.66
CA GLY A 168 -3.89 2.33 -2.47
C GLY A 168 -4.08 3.17 -3.74
N LEU A 169 -5.31 3.23 -4.29
CA LEU A 169 -5.63 3.98 -5.51
C LEU A 169 -5.54 5.50 -5.31
N TRP A 170 -5.62 6.00 -4.08
CA TRP A 170 -5.56 7.44 -3.82
C TRP A 170 -4.20 8.04 -4.17
N TYR A 171 -3.10 7.29 -4.05
CA TYR A 171 -1.77 7.79 -4.40
C TYR A 171 -1.68 8.21 -5.88
N PRO A 172 -1.93 7.32 -6.87
CA PRO A 172 -1.89 7.73 -8.27
C PRO A 172 -2.96 8.76 -8.62
N ILE A 173 -4.14 8.73 -7.99
CA ILE A 173 -5.20 9.73 -8.22
C ILE A 173 -4.73 11.12 -7.81
N TRP A 174 -4.11 11.28 -6.64
CA TRP A 174 -3.59 12.56 -6.18
C TRP A 174 -2.48 13.09 -7.07
N ILE A 175 -1.54 12.24 -7.48
CA ILE A 175 -0.47 12.64 -8.41
C ILE A 175 -1.06 13.07 -9.76
N ALA A 176 -2.02 12.30 -10.29
CA ALA A 176 -2.72 12.63 -11.54
C ALA A 176 -3.45 13.99 -11.44
N ALA A 177 -4.14 14.25 -10.34
CA ALA A 177 -4.82 15.53 -10.09
C ALA A 177 -3.85 16.70 -10.04
N ILE A 178 -2.71 16.56 -9.35
CA ILE A 178 -1.66 17.59 -9.32
C ILE A 178 -1.10 17.84 -10.73
N THR A 179 -0.78 16.78 -11.48
CA THR A 179 -0.31 16.93 -12.86
C THR A 179 -1.35 17.60 -13.77
N PHE A 180 -2.64 17.33 -13.56
CA PHE A 180 -3.71 17.96 -14.30
C PHE A 180 -3.79 19.47 -14.01
N VAL A 181 -3.75 19.88 -12.74
CA VAL A 181 -3.77 21.30 -12.34
C VAL A 181 -2.53 22.02 -12.88
N VAL A 182 -1.34 21.43 -12.72
CA VAL A 182 -0.09 22.03 -13.23
C VAL A 182 -0.12 22.13 -14.76
N GLY A 183 -0.57 21.07 -15.44
CA GLY A 183 -0.73 21.06 -16.89
C GLY A 183 -1.66 22.17 -17.37
N MET A 184 -2.82 22.31 -16.74
CA MET A 184 -3.80 23.35 -17.10
C MET A 184 -3.27 24.78 -16.91
N LEU A 185 -2.43 25.03 -15.89
CA LEU A 185 -1.92 26.37 -15.59
C LEU A 185 -0.68 26.76 -16.39
N PHE A 186 0.21 25.81 -16.69
CA PHE A 186 1.55 26.10 -17.20
C PHE A 186 1.80 25.66 -18.65
N VAL A 187 0.99 24.76 -19.21
CA VAL A 187 1.08 24.38 -20.62
C VAL A 187 0.29 25.40 -21.44
N ARG A 188 0.97 26.12 -22.34
CA ARG A 188 0.40 27.11 -23.26
C ARG A 188 0.54 26.65 -24.70
#